data_AF-A0A525VVK9-F1
#
_entry.id   AF-A0A525VVK9-F1
#
_cell.length_a   1.000
_cell.length_b   1.000
_cell.length_c   1.000
_cell.angle_alpha   90.00
_cell.angle_beta   90.00
_cell.angle_gamma   90.00
#
_symmetry.space_group_name_H-M   'P 1'
#
loop_
_entity.id
_entity.type
_entity.pdbx_description
1 polymer ?
#
loop_
_entity_poly.entity_id
_entity_poly.type
_entity_poly.pdbx_seq_one_letter_code
_entity_poly.pdbx_strand_id
1 'polypeptide(L)' 'PHCDGQVLVLYDLLGLFDEFVPKFVKPYAHLKADALQALRRYKEEVEQGKFPSETESYH' A
#
# COMPACT_ATOMS: atom_id res chain seq x y z
N PRO A 1 10.10 -3.93 25.75
CA PRO A 1 10.12 -5.38 25.44
C PRO A 1 9.54 -6.29 26.54
N HIS A 2 9.31 -5.79 27.76
CA HIS A 2 8.78 -6.60 28.89
C HIS A 2 7.24 -6.62 28.90
N CYS A 3 6.66 -7.23 27.88
CA CYS A 3 5.23 -7.53 27.77
C CYS A 3 5.07 -8.88 27.07
N ASP A 4 3.96 -9.58 27.30
CA ASP A 4 3.68 -10.89 26.67
C ASP A 4 3.37 -10.80 25.17
N GLY A 5 3.11 -9.59 24.67
CA GLY A 5 2.82 -9.30 23.28
C GLY A 5 3.15 -7.87 22.91
N GLN A 6 3.10 -7.56 21.62
CA GLN A 6 3.27 -6.22 21.07
C GLN A 6 2.15 -5.94 20.07
N VAL A 7 1.76 -4.69 19.94
CA VAL A 7 0.73 -4.25 18.99
C VAL A 7 1.25 -3.02 18.23
N LEU A 8 1.04 -3.01 16.92
CA LEU A 8 1.35 -1.89 16.03
C LEU A 8 0.17 -1.71 15.07
N VAL A 9 -0.02 -0.49 14.60
CA VAL A 9 -0.96 -0.21 13.51
C VAL A 9 -0.37 -0.78 12.23
N LEU A 10 -1.17 -1.55 11.48
CA LEU A 10 -0.72 -2.24 10.28
C LEU A 10 -0.09 -1.28 9.25
N TYR A 11 -0.69 -0.12 9.06
CA TYR A 11 -0.24 0.85 8.06
C TYR A 11 1.10 1.50 8.40
N ASP A 12 1.37 1.76 9.68
CA ASP A 12 2.66 2.28 10.14
C ASP A 12 3.75 1.21 10.04
N LEU A 13 3.40 -0.05 10.38
CA LEU A 13 4.30 -1.20 10.24
C LEU A 13 4.69 -1.44 8.78
N LEU A 14 3.77 -1.24 7.84
CA LEU A 14 4.01 -1.43 6.40
C LEU A 14 4.53 -0.17 5.68
N GLY A 15 4.67 0.96 6.37
CA GLY A 15 5.16 2.21 5.78
C GLY A 15 4.28 2.74 4.65
N LEU A 16 2.96 2.68 4.83
CA LEU A 16 1.98 3.27 3.90
C LEU A 16 1.90 4.80 4.02
N PHE A 17 2.21 5.32 5.21
CA PHE A 17 2.33 6.75 5.48
C PHE A 17 3.76 7.05 5.95
N ASP A 18 4.33 8.14 5.45
CA ASP A 18 5.73 8.54 5.66
C ASP A 18 5.87 9.97 6.22
N GLU A 19 4.78 10.74 6.26
CA GLU A 19 4.77 12.10 6.85
C GLU A 19 4.98 12.07 8.37
N PHE A 20 4.54 10.99 9.03
CA PHE A 20 4.72 10.79 10.46
C PHE A 20 4.82 9.30 10.79
N VAL A 21 5.98 8.89 11.29
CA VAL A 21 6.18 7.55 11.85
C VAL A 21 6.32 7.70 13.37
N PRO A 22 5.38 7.17 14.19
CA PRO A 22 5.49 7.24 15.65
C PRO A 22 6.81 6.63 16.13
N LYS A 23 7.44 7.23 17.15
CA LYS A 23 8.77 6.81 17.64
C LYS A 23 8.87 5.34 18.08
N PHE A 24 7.75 4.71 18.44
CA PHE A 24 7.69 3.30 18.87
C PHE A 24 7.48 2.32 17.70
N VAL A 25 7.30 2.82 16.48
CA VAL A 25 7.13 2.00 15.29
C VAL A 25 8.49 1.74 14.66
N LYS A 26 8.75 0.47 14.34
CA LYS A 26 9.77 0.07 13.37
C LYS A 26 9.06 -0.31 12.07
N PRO A 27 9.20 0.46 10.98
CA PRO A 27 8.68 0.05 9.68
C PRO A 27 9.38 -1.23 9.20
N TYR A 28 8.60 -2.15 8.64
CA TYR A 28 9.08 -3.40 8.03
C TYR A 28 8.93 -3.39 6.50
N ALA A 29 8.28 -2.37 5.93
CA ALA A 29 8.17 -2.13 4.50
C ALA A 29 8.03 -0.62 4.21
N HIS A 30 8.08 -0.27 2.92
CA HIS A 30 7.88 1.10 2.41
C HIS A 30 6.83 1.10 1.29
N LEU A 31 5.63 0.61 1.60
CA LEU A 31 4.60 0.34 0.59
C LEU A 31 4.00 1.59 -0.06
N LYS A 32 4.24 2.79 0.47
CA LYS A 32 3.76 4.04 -0.15
C LYS A 32 4.21 4.15 -1.62
N ALA A 33 5.48 3.88 -1.90
CA ALA A 33 6.03 4.02 -3.25
C ALA A 33 5.36 3.03 -4.23
N ASP A 34 5.25 1.77 -3.83
CA ASP A 34 4.63 0.72 -4.62
C ASP A 34 3.14 1.00 -4.85
N ALA A 35 2.42 1.46 -3.82
CA ALA A 35 1.02 1.84 -3.93
C ALA A 35 0.84 3.00 -4.91
N LEU A 36 1.67 4.04 -4.85
CA LEU A 36 1.61 5.17 -5.79
C LEU A 36 1.92 4.73 -7.22
N GLN A 37 2.89 3.84 -7.42
CA GLN A 37 3.20 3.30 -8.74
C GLN A 37 2.03 2.49 -9.30
N ALA A 38 1.44 1.59 -8.50
CA ALA A 38 0.29 0.79 -8.90
C ALA A 38 -0.91 1.66 -9.27
N LEU A 39 -1.21 2.70 -8.48
CA LEU A 39 -2.31 3.63 -8.76
C LEU A 39 -2.09 4.43 -10.05
N ARG A 40 -0.85 4.87 -10.32
CA ARG A 40 -0.51 5.56 -11.58
C ARG A 40 -0.70 4.65 -12.78
N ARG A 41 -0.20 3.41 -12.68
CA ARG A 41 -0.35 2.41 -13.75
C ARG A 41 -1.83 2.10 -14.00
N TYR A 42 -2.60 1.88 -12.93
CA TYR A 42 -4.04 1.66 -13.05
C TYR A 42 -4.74 2.82 -13.76
N LYS A 43 -4.44 4.05 -13.36
CA LYS A 43 -4.96 5.26 -14.01
C LYS A 43 -4.62 5.28 -15.51
N GLU A 44 -3.36 5.03 -15.87
CA GLU A 44 -2.91 5.01 -17.27
C GLU A 44 -3.63 3.92 -18.08
N GLU A 45 -3.81 2.72 -17.51
CA GLU A 45 -4.51 1.63 -18.17
C GLU A 45 -6.00 1.94 -18.37
N VAL A 46 -6.65 2.62 -17.42
CA VAL A 46 -8.04 3.11 -17.57
C VAL A 46 -8.13 4.20 -18.64
N GLU A 47 -7.27 5.21 -18.61
CA GLU A 47 -7.26 6.32 -19.58
C GLU A 47 -6.98 5.83 -21.01
N GLN A 48 -6.20 4.75 -21.16
CA GLN A 48 -5.90 4.12 -22.45
C GLN A 48 -6.93 3.07 -22.86
N GLY A 49 -7.96 2.80 -22.04
CA GLY A 49 -8.96 1.76 -22.30
C GLY A 49 -8.38 0.33 -22.31
N LYS A 50 -7.24 0.11 -21.65
CA LYS A 50 -6.63 -1.22 -21.47
C LYS A 50 -7.27 -1.99 -20.32
N PHE A 51 -7.75 -1.28 -19.31
CA PHE A 51 -8.52 -1.84 -18.20
C PHE A 51 -9.97 -1.31 -18.22
N PRO A 52 -10.98 -2.16 -17.98
CA PRO A 52 -10.88 -3.62 -17.90
C PRO A 52 -10.69 -4.23 -19.30
N SER A 53 -10.02 -5.38 -19.39
CA SER A 53 -10.02 -6.22 -20.59
C SER A 53 -11.12 -7.29 -20.50
N GLU A 54 -11.21 -8.17 -21.51
CA GLU A 54 -12.14 -9.31 -21.47
C GLU A 54 -11.91 -10.23 -20.28
N THR A 55 -10.65 -10.41 -19.84
CA THR A 55 -10.35 -11.28 -18.69
C THR A 55 -10.79 -10.68 -17.35
N GLU A 56 -11.00 -9.36 -17.28
CA GLU A 56 -11.51 -8.67 -16.10
C GLU A 56 -13.01 -8.31 -16.22
N SER A 57 -13.71 -8.82 -17.24
CA SER A 57 -15.11 -8.51 -17.51
C SER A 57 -15.98 -9.77 -17.44
N TYR A 58 -17.21 -9.65 -16.93
CA TYR A 58 -18.24 -10.70 -17.00
C TYR A 58 -19.16 -10.46 -18.21
N HIS A 59 -19.64 -11.54 -18.82
CA HIS A 59 -20.54 -11.54 -19.97
C HIS A 59 -21.83 -12.30 -19.68
#